data_AF-A0A0S8ACE1-F1
#
_entry.id   AF-A0A0S8ACE1-F1
#
_cell.length_a   1.000
_cell.length_b   1.000
_cell.length_c   1.000
_cell.angle_alpha   90.00
_cell.angle_beta   90.00
_cell.angle_gamma   90.00
#
_symmetry.space_group_name_H-M   'P 1'
#
loop_
_entity.id
_entity.type
_entity.pdbx_description
1 polymer ?
#
loop_
_entity_poly.entity_id
_entity_poly.type
_entity_poly.pdbx_seq_one_letter_code
_entity_poly.pdbx_strand_id
1 'polypeptide(L)'
;AERLLADVGMSPEQARAALGPLMAAALEHALADGPAAALTGPVARGDAETVRRHVAALPDDVRGLYRELARAALRLAELPAERRAAIEQALRP
;
A
#
# COMPACT_ATOMS: atom_id res chain seq x y z
N ALA A 1 -0.35 -10.39 2.16
CA ALA A 1 -1.29 -10.34 1.03
C ALA A 1 -1.87 -11.72 0.74
N GLU A 2 -1.05 -12.76 0.56
CA GLU A 2 -1.54 -14.15 0.32
C GLU A 2 -2.54 -14.63 1.39
N ARG A 3 -2.26 -14.42 2.69
CA ARG A 3 -3.21 -14.72 3.78
C ARG A 3 -4.56 -14.02 3.61
N LEU A 4 -4.56 -12.72 3.26
CA LEU A 4 -5.79 -11.94 3.07
C LEU A 4 -6.59 -12.42 1.85
N LEU A 5 -5.91 -12.92 0.81
CA LEU A 5 -6.59 -13.50 -0.36
C LEU A 5 -7.18 -14.88 -0.04
N ALA A 6 -6.52 -15.64 0.84
CA ALA A 6 -7.09 -16.88 1.35
C ALA A 6 -8.38 -16.64 2.17
N ASP A 7 -8.43 -15.56 2.96
CA ASP A 7 -9.63 -15.18 3.72
C ASP A 7 -10.86 -14.90 2.84
N VAL A 8 -10.65 -14.56 1.56
CA VAL A 8 -11.73 -14.37 0.56
C VAL A 8 -11.92 -15.59 -0.36
N GLY A 9 -11.33 -16.73 -0.02
CA GLY A 9 -11.57 -18.02 -0.69
C GLY A 9 -10.61 -18.36 -1.84
N MET A 10 -9.50 -17.64 -2.01
CA MET A 10 -8.50 -17.99 -3.02
C MET A 10 -7.56 -19.10 -2.53
N SER A 11 -7.25 -20.06 -3.40
CA SER A 11 -6.18 -21.03 -3.14
C SER A 11 -4.81 -20.33 -3.11
N PRO A 12 -3.78 -20.93 -2.48
CA PRO A 12 -2.42 -20.41 -2.51
C PRO A 12 -1.89 -20.19 -3.93
N GLU A 13 -2.21 -21.09 -4.86
CA GLU A 13 -1.84 -20.99 -6.28
C GLU A 13 -2.51 -19.78 -6.95
N GLN A 14 -3.82 -19.59 -6.72
CA GLN A 14 -4.55 -18.45 -7.25
C GLN A 14 -4.02 -17.13 -6.68
N ALA A 15 -3.73 -17.09 -5.37
CA ALA A 15 -3.19 -15.91 -4.71
C ALA A 15 -1.80 -15.54 -5.26
N ARG A 16 -0.91 -16.52 -5.43
CA ARG A 16 0.41 -16.31 -6.05
C ARG A 16 0.30 -15.88 -7.51
N ALA A 17 -0.60 -16.49 -8.28
CA ALA A 17 -0.85 -16.11 -9.67
C ALA A 17 -1.38 -14.66 -9.80
N ALA A 18 -2.18 -14.20 -8.84
CA ALA A 18 -2.67 -12.81 -8.81
C ALA A 18 -1.60 -11.81 -8.33
N LEU A 19 -0.82 -12.16 -7.31
CA LEU A 19 0.19 -11.26 -6.71
C LEU A 19 1.46 -11.16 -7.53
N GLY A 20 1.89 -12.24 -8.18
CA GLY A 20 3.15 -12.32 -8.92
C GLY A 20 3.33 -11.21 -9.95
N PRO A 21 2.38 -11.00 -10.88
CA PRO A 21 2.45 -9.91 -11.86
C PRO A 21 2.51 -8.52 -11.23
N LEU A 22 1.79 -8.28 -10.14
CA LEU A 22 1.81 -7.00 -9.43
C LEU A 22 3.17 -6.71 -8.80
N MET A 23 3.80 -7.74 -8.20
CA MET A 23 5.13 -7.63 -7.61
C MET A 23 6.21 -7.43 -8.67
N ALA A 24 6.13 -8.18 -9.78
CA ALA A 24 7.06 -8.04 -10.90
C ALA A 24 6.99 -6.65 -11.52
N ALA A 25 5.79 -6.17 -11.84
CA ALA A 25 5.59 -4.83 -12.41
C ALA A 25 6.05 -3.72 -11.45
N ALA A 26 5.80 -3.85 -10.15
CA ALA A 26 6.28 -2.88 -9.16
C ALA A 26 7.82 -2.82 -9.11
N LEU A 27 8.49 -3.97 -9.19
CA LEU A 27 9.95 -4.05 -9.24
C LEU A 27 10.51 -3.46 -10.54
N GLU A 28 9.93 -3.84 -11.68
CA GLU A 28 10.33 -3.35 -13.00
C GLU A 28 10.25 -1.83 -13.09
N HIS A 29 9.12 -1.23 -12.71
CA HIS A 29 8.97 0.24 -12.70
C HIS A 29 9.92 0.91 -11.71
N ALA A 30 10.12 0.33 -10.51
CA ALA A 30 11.05 0.91 -9.54
C ALA A 30 12.51 0.91 -10.04
N LEU A 31 12.91 -0.11 -10.80
CA LEU A 31 14.24 -0.20 -11.42
C LEU A 31 14.38 0.73 -12.63
N ALA A 32 13.32 0.91 -13.43
CA ALA A 32 13.34 1.73 -14.64
C ALA A 32 13.24 3.23 -14.34
N ASP A 33 12.29 3.62 -13.49
CA ASP A 33 11.90 5.02 -13.27
C ASP A 33 12.38 5.58 -11.91
N GLY A 34 12.85 4.69 -11.03
CA GLY A 34 13.18 5.02 -9.65
C GLY A 34 11.95 4.97 -8.72
N PRO A 35 12.17 4.80 -7.41
CA PRO A 35 11.10 4.48 -6.46
C PRO A 35 10.05 5.59 -6.27
N ALA A 36 10.43 6.86 -6.44
CA ALA A 36 9.49 7.98 -6.31
C ALA A 36 8.54 8.06 -7.52
N ALA A 37 9.07 7.93 -8.75
CA ALA A 37 8.27 7.97 -9.97
C ALA A 37 7.41 6.70 -10.14
N ALA A 38 7.92 5.55 -9.71
CA ALA A 38 7.20 4.28 -9.73
C ALA A 38 6.14 4.15 -8.62
N LEU A 39 6.12 5.05 -7.64
CA LEU A 39 5.20 4.95 -6.52
C LEU A 39 3.76 5.17 -6.99
N THR A 40 2.92 4.16 -6.76
CA THR A 40 1.48 4.23 -7.03
C THR A 40 0.66 3.95 -5.77
N GLY A 41 -0.66 3.86 -5.92
CA GLY A 41 -1.57 3.49 -4.84
C GLY A 41 -2.16 4.69 -4.07
N PRO A 42 -2.93 4.42 -3.01
CA PRO A 42 -3.74 5.44 -2.34
C PRO A 42 -2.89 6.50 -1.63
N VAL A 43 -1.72 6.13 -1.09
CA VAL A 43 -0.79 7.10 -0.48
C VAL A 43 -0.27 8.08 -1.52
N ALA A 44 0.19 7.60 -2.68
CA ALA A 44 0.70 8.46 -3.76
C ALA A 44 -0.36 9.45 -4.28
N ARG A 45 -1.64 9.05 -4.29
CA ARG A 45 -2.75 9.91 -4.74
C ARG A 45 -3.31 10.84 -3.65
N GLY A 46 -2.91 10.65 -2.39
CA GLY A 46 -3.50 11.36 -1.24
C GLY A 46 -4.91 10.88 -0.86
N ASP A 47 -5.26 9.64 -1.19
CA ASP A 47 -6.54 9.01 -0.85
C ASP A 47 -6.53 8.48 0.59
N ALA A 48 -6.76 9.39 1.54
CA ALA A 48 -6.78 9.08 2.96
C ALA A 48 -7.92 8.15 3.37
N GLU A 49 -9.03 8.14 2.63
CA GLU A 49 -10.17 7.30 2.94
C GLU A 49 -9.87 5.82 2.66
N THR A 50 -9.26 5.52 1.51
CA THR A 50 -8.78 4.16 1.23
C THR A 50 -7.73 3.70 2.25
N VAL A 51 -6.81 4.59 2.65
CA VAL A 51 -5.82 4.25 3.70
C VAL A 51 -6.48 3.92 5.03
N ARG A 52 -7.48 4.70 5.48
CA ARG A 52 -8.25 4.40 6.71
C ARG A 52 -8.92 3.03 6.64
N ARG A 53 -9.55 2.71 5.51
CA ARG A 53 -10.22 1.42 5.31
C ARG A 53 -9.24 0.25 5.34
N HIS A 54 -8.06 0.41 4.74
CA HIS A 54 -7.01 -0.59 4.84
C HIS A 54 -6.55 -0.80 6.27
N VAL A 55 -6.26 0.28 7.02
CA VAL A 55 -5.85 0.18 8.43
C VAL A 55 -6.92 -0.54 9.27
N ALA A 56 -8.20 -0.23 9.04
CA ALA A 56 -9.31 -0.86 9.76
C ALA A 56 -9.49 -2.35 9.42
N ALA A 57 -9.30 -2.72 8.15
CA ALA A 57 -9.49 -4.09 7.67
C ALA A 57 -8.30 -5.03 7.95
N LEU A 58 -7.10 -4.48 8.16
CA LEU A 58 -5.91 -5.29 8.38
C LEU A 58 -5.86 -5.87 9.81
N PRO A 59 -5.43 -7.14 9.93
CA PRO A 59 -5.12 -7.76 11.22
C PRO A 59 -4.10 -6.96 12.04
N ASP A 60 -4.21 -7.03 13.37
CA ASP A 60 -3.39 -6.24 14.29
C ASP A 60 -1.88 -6.49 14.13
N ASP A 61 -1.47 -7.74 13.84
CA ASP A 61 -0.08 -8.12 13.60
C ASP A 61 0.50 -7.47 12.33
N VAL A 62 -0.34 -7.11 11.36
CA VAL A 62 0.07 -6.49 10.08
C VAL A 62 -0.13 -4.97 10.08
N ARG A 63 -1.07 -4.46 10.89
CA ARG A 63 -1.48 -3.04 10.88
C ARG A 63 -0.31 -2.09 11.15
N GLY A 64 0.58 -2.45 12.09
CA GLY A 64 1.80 -1.69 12.38
C GLY A 64 2.72 -1.58 11.17
N LEU A 65 3.01 -2.73 10.53
CA LEU A 65 3.84 -2.78 9.32
C LEU A 65 3.24 -1.97 8.17
N TYR A 66 1.93 -2.08 7.95
CA TYR A 66 1.24 -1.29 6.93
C TYR A 66 1.41 0.22 7.15
N ARG A 67 1.27 0.68 8.41
CA ARG A 67 1.46 2.09 8.75
C ARG A 67 2.89 2.56 8.46
N GLU A 68 3.91 1.79 8.80
CA GLU A 68 5.30 2.15 8.52
C GLU A 68 5.59 2.21 7.01
N LEU A 69 5.11 1.22 6.25
CA LEU A 69 5.27 1.21 4.79
C LEU A 69 4.53 2.39 4.15
N ALA A 70 3.33 2.73 4.62
CA ALA A 70 2.57 3.87 4.13
C ALA A 70 3.27 5.21 4.46
N ARG A 71 3.91 5.34 5.63
CA ARG A 71 4.74 6.52 5.95
C ARG A 71 5.98 6.60 5.06
N ALA A 72 6.60 5.46 4.73
CA ALA A 72 7.71 5.43 3.79
C ALA A 72 7.29 5.87 2.38
N ALA A 73 6.15 5.37 1.89
CA ALA A 73 5.55 5.83 0.64
C ALA A 73 5.22 7.33 0.68
N LEU A 74 4.68 7.85 1.78
CA LEU A 74 4.34 9.26 1.93
C LEU A 74 5.56 10.19 1.87
N ARG A 75 6.75 9.72 2.28
CA ARG A 75 8.01 10.49 2.13
C ARG A 75 8.43 10.64 0.67
N LEU A 76 8.05 9.68 -0.19
CA LEU A 76 8.34 9.71 -1.62
C LEU A 76 7.27 10.44 -2.43
N ALA A 77 6.04 10.51 -1.92
CA ALA A 77 4.92 11.13 -2.63
C ALA A 77 5.00 12.66 -2.65
N GLU A 78 4.74 13.26 -3.82
CA GLU A 78 4.55 14.70 -3.97
C GLU A 78 3.06 15.04 -3.83
N LEU A 79 2.68 15.62 -2.70
CA LEU A 79 1.29 15.96 -2.39
C LEU A 79 1.17 17.36 -1.80
N PRO A 80 0.05 18.06 -2.07
CA PRO A 80 -0.32 19.26 -1.31
C PRO A 80 -0.35 18.97 0.20
N ALA A 81 0.01 19.97 1.01
CA ALA A 81 0.12 19.85 2.46
C ALA A 81 -1.15 19.28 3.12
N GLU A 82 -2.33 19.71 2.64
CA GLU A 82 -3.62 19.23 3.13
C GLU A 82 -3.79 17.72 2.92
N ARG A 83 -3.50 17.21 1.71
CA ARG A 83 -3.61 15.77 1.41
C ARG A 83 -2.58 14.96 2.17
N ARG A 84 -1.36 15.48 2.32
CA ARG A 84 -0.31 14.86 3.15
C ARG A 84 -0.78 14.72 4.59
N ALA A 85 -1.30 15.79 5.19
CA ALA A 85 -1.82 15.77 6.56
C ALA A 85 -2.99 14.80 6.73
N ALA A 86 -3.86 14.67 5.73
CA ALA A 86 -4.95 13.70 5.75
C ALA A 86 -4.45 12.25 5.76
N ILE A 87 -3.40 11.92 4.99
CA ILE A 87 -2.75 10.60 5.07
C ILE A 87 -2.14 10.39 6.46
N GLU A 88 -1.41 11.37 7.00
CA GLU A 88 -0.78 11.26 8.32
C GLU A 88 -1.81 11.00 9.42
N GLN A 89 -2.96 11.67 9.37
CA GLN A 89 -4.07 11.43 10.29
C GLN A 89 -4.64 10.02 10.13
N ALA A 90 -4.79 9.52 8.91
CA ALA A 90 -5.26 8.15 8.63
C ALA A 90 -4.30 7.07 9.17
N LEU A 91 -3.01 7.40 9.33
CA LEU A 91 -1.97 6.49 9.81
C LEU A 91 -1.71 6.56 11.32
N ARG A 92 -2.49 7.36 12.07
CA ARG A 92 -2.41 7.38 13.53
C ARG A 92 -2.84 6.01 14.11
N PRO A 93 -2.22 5.58 15.23
CA PRO A 93 -2.56 4.34 15.91
C PRO A 93 -4.04 4.29 16.31
#